data_AF-A0A238D974-F1
#
_entry.id   AF-A0A238D974-F1
#
_cell.length_a   1.000
_cell.length_b   1.000
_cell.length_c   1.000
_cell.angle_alpha   90.00
_cell.angle_beta   90.00
_cell.angle_gamma   90.00
#
_symmetry.space_group_name_H-M   'P 1'
#
loop_
_entity.id
_entity.type
_entity.pdbx_description
1 polymer ?
#
loop_
_entity_poly.entity_id
_entity_poly.type
_entity_poly.pdbx_seq_one_letter_code
_entity_poly.pdbx_strand_id
1 'polypeptide(L)'
;MLLRKLERLPMPESLQDEGLEMWTFPMQMDRMGAAGALVKMPGAPSGGMGTMVYFSCDDCAVEAARIAPAGGRIERPKTAIGEYGHIVIAVDTEGNTFGLHSMQ
;
A
#
# COMPACT_ATOMS: atom_id res chain seq x y z
N MET A 1 -0.49 19.56 12.44
CA MET A 1 -1.94 19.85 12.45
C MET A 1 -2.49 19.52 11.07
N LEU A 2 -3.56 18.71 10.97
CA LEU A 2 -4.14 18.15 9.73
C LEU A 2 -4.83 19.21 8.85
N LEU A 3 -4.09 20.24 8.43
CA LEU A 3 -4.63 21.40 7.69
C LEU A 3 -4.85 21.13 6.19
N ARG A 4 -4.42 19.98 5.68
CA ARG A 4 -4.57 19.62 4.26
C ARG A 4 -5.79 18.72 4.05
N LYS A 5 -6.58 19.05 3.02
CA LYS A 5 -7.68 18.21 2.56
C LYS A 5 -7.11 16.98 1.86
N LEU A 6 -7.81 15.87 1.97
CA LEU A 6 -7.55 14.68 1.17
C LEU A 6 -7.84 14.97 -0.30
N GLU A 7 -7.06 14.37 -1.18
CA GLU A 7 -7.27 14.44 -2.63
C GLU A 7 -7.78 13.08 -3.12
N ARG A 8 -8.78 13.09 -4.01
CA ARG A 8 -9.31 11.84 -4.57
C ARG A 8 -8.32 11.31 -5.60
N LEU A 9 -7.86 10.08 -5.44
CA LEU A 9 -7.08 9.39 -6.47
C LEU A 9 -8.03 8.68 -7.44
N PRO A 10 -7.94 8.95 -8.75
CA PRO A 10 -8.75 8.25 -9.72
C PRO A 10 -8.39 6.76 -9.73
N MET A 11 -9.40 5.91 -9.60
CA MET A 11 -9.24 4.46 -9.74
C MET A 11 -9.37 4.07 -11.22
N PRO A 12 -8.70 3.00 -11.67
CA PRO A 12 -8.97 2.41 -12.99
C PRO A 12 -10.48 2.17 -13.16
N GLU A 13 -11.04 2.45 -14.34
CA GLU A 13 -12.48 2.33 -14.60
C GLU A 13 -13.03 0.95 -14.22
N SER A 14 -12.25 -0.11 -14.45
CA SER A 14 -12.60 -1.49 -14.09
C SER A 14 -12.84 -1.72 -12.59
N LEU A 15 -12.40 -0.81 -11.72
CA LEU A 15 -12.53 -0.90 -10.26
C LEU A 15 -13.49 0.14 -9.68
N GLN A 16 -14.04 1.06 -10.50
CA GLN A 16 -14.90 2.15 -10.01
C GLN A 16 -16.31 1.66 -9.64
N ASP A 17 -16.87 0.72 -10.41
CA ASP A 17 -18.22 0.18 -10.19
C ASP A 17 -18.31 -0.76 -8.97
N GLU A 18 -17.17 -1.15 -8.40
CA GLU A 18 -17.08 -2.02 -7.23
C GLU A 18 -17.20 -1.25 -5.89
N GLY A 19 -17.59 0.03 -5.93
CA GLY A 19 -17.72 0.87 -4.72
C GLY A 19 -16.37 1.19 -4.06
N LEU A 20 -15.28 1.06 -4.82
CA LEU A 20 -13.91 1.26 -4.39
C LEU A 20 -13.57 2.76 -4.46
N GLU A 21 -13.14 3.34 -3.34
CA GLU A 21 -12.71 4.75 -3.28
C GLU A 21 -11.32 4.86 -2.69
N MET A 22 -10.48 5.73 -3.26
CA MET A 22 -9.14 6.00 -2.75
C MET A 22 -8.91 7.50 -2.61
N TRP A 23 -8.43 7.89 -1.43
CA TRP A 23 -8.18 9.27 -1.06
C TRP A 23 -6.77 9.39 -0.48
N THR A 24 -5.96 10.30 -0.99
CA THR A 24 -4.55 10.42 -0.62
C THR A 24 -4.28 11.55 0.36
N PHE A 25 -3.33 11.31 1.26
CA PHE A 25 -2.56 12.30 1.98
C PHE A 25 -1.36 12.69 1.10
N PRO A 26 -1.34 13.91 0.51
CA PRO A 26 -0.32 14.28 -0.46
C PRO A 26 1.10 14.15 0.08
N MET A 27 1.94 13.41 -0.65
CA MET A 27 3.35 13.24 -0.32
C MET A 27 4.15 14.50 -0.65
N GLN A 28 5.00 14.95 0.29
CA GLN A 28 5.97 16.01 0.07
C GLN A 28 7.34 15.47 0.47
N MET A 29 8.21 15.29 -0.52
CA MET A 29 9.54 14.69 -0.35
C MET A 29 10.44 15.50 0.61
N ASP A 30 10.19 16.80 0.72
CA ASP A 30 10.97 17.76 1.49
C ASP A 30 10.37 18.10 2.86
N ARG A 31 9.32 17.39 3.30
CA ARG A 31 8.64 17.67 4.57
C ARG A 31 8.42 16.43 5.41
N MET A 32 8.50 16.63 6.72
CA MET A 32 8.04 15.62 7.68
C MET A 32 6.52 15.49 7.66
N GLY A 33 6.05 14.25 7.71
CA GLY A 33 4.64 13.89 7.74
C GLY A 33 4.45 12.42 7.32
N ALA A 34 3.24 11.91 7.48
CA ALA A 34 2.84 10.63 6.91
C ALA A 34 2.09 10.89 5.61
N ALA A 35 2.65 10.43 4.49
CA ALA A 35 1.92 10.28 3.24
C ALA A 35 1.21 8.92 3.21
N GLY A 36 0.24 8.75 2.31
CA GLY A 36 -0.46 7.48 2.15
C GLY A 36 -1.85 7.68 1.58
N ALA A 37 -2.67 6.63 1.59
CA ALA A 37 -4.04 6.70 1.13
C ALA A 37 -5.01 5.99 2.09
N LEU A 38 -6.22 6.53 2.19
CA LEU A 38 -7.38 5.83 2.70
C LEU A 38 -8.07 5.13 1.55
N VAL A 39 -8.34 3.84 1.72
CA VAL A 39 -9.03 3.02 0.73
C VAL A 39 -10.31 2.49 1.35
N LYS A 40 -11.44 2.75 0.68
CA LYS A 40 -12.73 2.15 0.98
C LYS A 40 -12.96 1.02 0.00
N MET A 41 -13.22 -0.17 0.53
CA MET A 41 -13.54 -1.37 -0.26
C MET A 41 -14.73 -2.08 0.38
N PRO A 42 -15.77 -2.45 -0.37
CA PRO A 42 -16.86 -3.25 0.18
C PRO A 42 -16.35 -4.59 0.72
N GLY A 43 -16.86 -4.99 1.89
CA GLY A 43 -16.47 -6.25 2.53
C GLY A 43 -15.14 -6.22 3.30
N ALA A 44 -14.36 -5.13 3.21
CA ALA A 44 -13.18 -4.97 4.07
C ALA A 44 -13.64 -4.67 5.51
N PRO A 45 -13.24 -5.48 6.51
CA PRO A 45 -13.65 -5.27 7.89
C PRO A 45 -13.04 -3.99 8.45
N SER A 46 -13.84 -3.17 9.11
CA SER A 46 -13.39 -1.92 9.75
C SER A 46 -12.65 -2.14 11.09
N GLY A 47 -12.02 -3.29 11.31
CA GLY A 47 -11.37 -3.65 12.57
C GLY A 47 -10.41 -4.83 12.40
N GLY A 48 -9.16 -4.62 12.82
CA GLY A 48 -8.01 -5.48 12.50
C GLY A 48 -7.06 -4.75 11.57
N MET A 49 -5.90 -4.33 12.08
CA MET A 49 -4.81 -3.65 11.35
C MET A 49 -5.25 -2.81 10.14
N GLY A 50 -6.12 -1.81 10.36
CA GLY A 50 -6.63 -0.95 9.29
C GLY A 50 -5.60 0.04 8.70
N THR A 51 -4.39 0.05 9.27
CA THR A 51 -3.25 0.81 8.76
C THR A 51 -2.18 -0.19 8.33
N MET A 52 -1.82 -0.15 7.05
CA MET A 52 -0.73 -0.94 6.50
C MET A 52 0.47 -0.04 6.25
N VAL A 53 1.63 -0.44 6.77
CA VAL A 53 2.89 0.26 6.52
C VAL A 53 3.50 -0.23 5.21
N TYR A 54 4.00 0.70 4.40
CA TYR A 54 4.81 0.39 3.23
C TYR A 54 6.27 0.78 3.47
N PHE A 55 7.19 -0.15 3.25
CA PHE A 55 8.62 0.14 3.23
C PHE A 55 9.07 0.42 1.80
N SER A 56 9.73 1.56 1.60
CA SER A 56 10.36 1.87 0.31
C SER A 56 11.66 1.10 0.16
N CYS A 57 11.92 0.62 -1.05
CA CYS A 57 13.13 -0.11 -1.43
C CYS A 57 13.44 0.12 -2.91
N ASP A 58 14.66 -0.24 -3.34
CA ASP A 58 15.09 -0.06 -4.72
C ASP A 58 14.30 -0.96 -5.69
N ASP A 59 14.11 -2.23 -5.33
CA ASP A 59 13.27 -3.19 -6.06
C ASP A 59 12.58 -4.13 -5.07
N CYS A 60 11.25 -4.04 -5.00
CA CYS A 60 10.46 -4.85 -4.08
C CYS A 60 10.51 -6.34 -4.39
N ALA A 61 10.90 -6.78 -5.60
CA ALA A 61 11.11 -8.20 -5.89
C ALA A 61 12.29 -8.79 -5.11
N VAL A 62 13.37 -8.02 -4.96
CA VAL A 62 14.58 -8.45 -4.25
C VAL A 62 14.28 -8.65 -2.76
N GLU A 63 13.58 -7.68 -2.17
CA GLU A 63 13.19 -7.77 -0.75
C GLU A 63 12.10 -8.83 -0.54
N ALA A 64 11.15 -8.98 -1.47
CA ALA A 64 10.14 -10.03 -1.40
C ALA A 64 10.73 -11.44 -1.40
N ALA A 65 11.83 -11.67 -2.11
CA ALA A 65 12.51 -12.96 -2.14
C ALA A 65 13.05 -13.41 -0.76
N ARG A 66 13.23 -12.47 0.18
CA ARG A 66 13.69 -12.75 1.56
C ARG A 66 12.57 -13.15 2.50
N ILE A 67 11.31 -12.89 2.15
CA ILE A 67 10.16 -13.03 3.04
C ILE A 67 9.89 -14.50 3.39
N ALA A 68 9.74 -15.37 2.38
CA ALA A 68 9.47 -16.78 2.63
C ALA A 68 10.61 -17.51 3.36
N PRO A 69 11.90 -17.32 3.01
CA PRO A 69 13.02 -17.85 3.80
C PRO A 69 13.04 -17.38 5.26
N ALA A 70 12.51 -16.18 5.55
CA ALA A 70 12.40 -15.65 6.91
C ALA A 70 11.15 -16.13 7.67
N GLY A 71 10.32 -17.00 7.07
CA GLY A 71 9.11 -17.55 7.69
C GLY A 71 7.83 -16.72 7.46
N GLY A 72 7.92 -15.63 6.71
CA GLY A 72 6.74 -14.87 6.26
C GLY A 72 6.06 -15.49 5.03
N ARG A 73 4.97 -14.86 4.57
CA ARG A 73 4.31 -15.22 3.30
C ARG A 73 4.03 -14.01 2.43
N ILE A 74 3.99 -14.25 1.12
CA ILE A 74 3.51 -13.27 0.14
C ILE A 74 1.99 -13.39 0.04
N GLU A 75 1.28 -12.32 0.36
CA GLU A 75 -0.18 -12.22 0.19
C GLU A 75 -0.53 -11.69 -1.21
N ARG A 76 0.25 -10.72 -1.69
CA ARG A 76 0.18 -10.20 -3.07
C ARG A 76 1.59 -10.12 -3.66
N PRO A 77 1.87 -10.80 -4.78
CA PRO A 77 3.17 -10.73 -5.44
C PRO A 77 3.42 -9.33 -6.03
N LYS A 78 4.65 -9.10 -6.53
CA LYS A 78 5.03 -7.83 -7.16
C LYS A 78 4.00 -7.46 -8.23
N THR A 79 3.26 -6.40 -7.97
CA THR A 79 2.15 -5.93 -8.82
C THR A 79 2.41 -4.49 -9.20
N ALA A 80 2.32 -4.19 -10.51
CA ALA A 80 2.37 -2.82 -10.99
C ALA A 80 1.15 -2.03 -10.53
N ILE A 81 1.36 -0.78 -10.12
CA ILE A 81 0.32 0.16 -9.70
C ILE A 81 0.33 1.42 -10.56
N GLY A 82 0.61 1.25 -11.86
CA GLY A 82 0.67 2.34 -12.84
C GLY A 82 1.92 3.20 -12.69
N GLU A 83 1.77 4.51 -12.80
CA GLU A 83 2.87 5.49 -12.69
C GLU A 83 3.54 5.51 -11.31
N TYR A 84 2.89 4.91 -10.30
CA TYR A 84 3.37 4.87 -8.93
C TYR A 84 4.33 3.71 -8.65
N GLY A 85 4.73 2.92 -9.67
CA GLY A 85 5.70 1.84 -9.54
C GLY A 85 5.08 0.48 -9.21
N HIS A 86 5.66 -0.23 -8.26
CA HIS A 86 5.30 -1.60 -7.90
C HIS A 86 5.11 -1.77 -6.40
N ILE A 87 4.23 -2.68 -6.03
CA ILE A 87 4.03 -3.10 -4.65
C ILE A 87 4.14 -4.61 -4.48
N VAL A 88 4.53 -5.04 -3.29
CA VAL A 88 4.34 -6.39 -2.76
C VAL A 88 3.56 -6.25 -1.46
N ILE A 89 2.62 -7.15 -1.18
CA ILE A 89 1.96 -7.24 0.13
C ILE A 89 2.34 -8.58 0.74
N ALA A 90 2.79 -8.55 1.97
CA ALA A 90 3.27 -9.72 2.69
C ALA A 90 2.76 -9.73 4.13
N VAL A 91 2.88 -10.90 4.74
CA VAL A 91 2.57 -11.10 6.15
C VAL A 91 3.79 -11.70 6.85
N ASP A 92 4.18 -11.10 7.97
CA ASP A 92 5.30 -11.57 8.78
C ASP A 92 4.92 -12.80 9.63
N THR A 93 5.85 -13.26 10.45
CA THR A 93 5.68 -14.43 11.33
C THR A 93 4.61 -14.23 12.40
N GLU A 94 4.27 -12.98 12.73
CA GLU A 94 3.32 -12.64 13.81
C GLU A 94 1.92 -12.32 13.27
N GLY A 95 1.74 -12.44 11.95
CA GLY A 95 0.48 -12.16 11.28
C GLY A 95 0.29 -10.69 10.88
N ASN A 96 1.32 -9.85 10.99
CA ASN A 96 1.23 -8.45 10.58
C ASN A 96 1.31 -8.32 9.07
N THR A 97 0.32 -7.68 8.46
CA THR A 97 0.35 -7.34 7.04
C THR A 97 1.14 -6.04 6.81
N PHE A 98 2.10 -6.09 5.88
CA PHE A 98 2.90 -4.94 5.47
C PHE A 98 3.11 -4.94 3.96
N GLY A 99 3.45 -3.76 3.43
CA GLY A 99 3.76 -3.55 2.03
C GLY A 99 5.23 -3.25 1.79
N LEU A 100 5.72 -3.60 0.61
CA LEU A 100 6.96 -3.08 0.04
C LEU A 100 6.59 -2.24 -1.18
N HIS A 101 7.33 -1.17 -1.43
CA HIS A 101 7.14 -0.28 -2.57
C HIS A 101 8.48 0.02 -3.23
N SER A 102 8.50 -0.01 -4.56
CA SER A 102 9.63 0.42 -5.38
C SER A 102 9.15 1.04 -6.68
N MET A 103 9.98 1.91 -7.27
CA MET A 103 9.71 2.44 -8.61
C MET A 103 10.11 1.44 -9.71
N GLN A 104 11.07 0.57 -9.43
CA GLN A 104 11.51 -0.52 -10.31
C GLN A 104 10.71 -1.81 -10.08
#